data_AF-A0A1B6IA89-F1
#
_entry.id   AF-A0A1B6IA89-F1
#
_cell.length_a   1.000
_cell.length_b   1.000
_cell.length_c   1.000
_cell.angle_alpha   90.00
_cell.angle_beta   90.00
_cell.angle_gamma   90.00
#
_symmetry.space_group_name_H-M   'P 1'
#
loop_
_entity.id
_entity.type
_entity.pdbx_description
1 polymer ?
#
loop_
_entity_poly.entity_id
_entity_poly.type
_entity_poly.pdbx_seq_one_letter_code
_entity_poly.pdbx_strand_id
1 'polypeptide(L)'
;MFYFDGADIITPGMVNELTKLYTDGLLTQGISDSVRRHSGPVFQYHFAYNRSFSLCSEYFDNPWHPGVCHYDELMYLFPVENHAPKLVPDDPDYIMSLKLIELWTNYAKNKVPSLDIDGELWMSKEGSSTDYLLISNNGFSLQQNLLAERDQFWQTLPYREKPPVRGEGRIPFDEL
;
A
#
# COMPACT_ATOMS: atom_id res chain seq x y z
N MET A 1 4.43 -14.49 -19.96
CA MET A 1 4.49 -13.16 -19.32
C MET A 1 4.10 -13.32 -17.86
N PHE A 2 4.87 -12.79 -16.90
CA PHE A 2 4.76 -13.10 -15.45
C PHE A 2 3.34 -13.02 -14.86
N TYR A 3 2.52 -12.03 -15.26
CA TYR A 3 1.17 -11.86 -14.73
C TYR A 3 0.10 -12.72 -15.40
N PHE A 4 0.34 -13.23 -16.62
CA PHE A 4 -0.71 -13.78 -17.47
C PHE A 4 -0.47 -15.27 -17.80
N ASP A 5 0.42 -15.95 -17.09
CA ASP A 5 0.72 -17.38 -17.25
C ASP A 5 0.99 -17.82 -18.71
N GLY A 6 1.52 -16.90 -19.52
CA GLY A 6 1.82 -17.17 -20.93
C GLY A 6 0.62 -17.09 -21.88
N ALA A 7 -0.50 -16.49 -21.47
CA ALA A 7 -1.63 -16.25 -22.35
C ALA A 7 -1.24 -15.41 -23.58
N ASP A 8 -1.64 -15.89 -24.76
CA ASP A 8 -1.42 -15.20 -26.04
C ASP A 8 -2.39 -14.02 -26.26
N ILE A 9 -3.56 -14.06 -25.63
CA ILE A 9 -4.61 -13.04 -25.74
C ILE A 9 -5.09 -12.66 -24.34
N ILE A 10 -5.04 -11.37 -24.05
CA ILE A 10 -5.60 -10.80 -22.81
C ILE A 10 -7.11 -10.66 -22.98
N THR A 11 -7.87 -11.18 -22.02
CA THR A 11 -9.34 -11.14 -22.03
C THR A 11 -9.88 -10.37 -20.83
N PRO A 12 -11.15 -9.91 -20.84
CA PRO A 12 -11.76 -9.25 -19.69
C PRO A 12 -11.72 -10.05 -18.38
N GLY A 13 -11.67 -11.39 -18.46
CA GLY A 13 -11.53 -12.26 -17.28
C GLY A 13 -10.18 -12.14 -16.57
N MET A 14 -9.19 -11.49 -17.17
CA MET A 14 -7.83 -11.30 -16.63
C MET A 14 -7.63 -9.93 -15.96
N VAL A 15 -8.72 -9.31 -15.50
CA VAL A 15 -8.69 -7.96 -14.90
C VAL A 15 -7.86 -7.90 -13.63
N ASN A 16 -7.77 -8.98 -12.86
CA ASN A 16 -6.98 -9.03 -11.64
C ASN A 16 -5.48 -9.03 -11.96
N GLU A 17 -5.08 -9.77 -12.99
CA GLU A 17 -3.71 -9.84 -13.51
C GLU A 17 -3.29 -8.48 -14.06
N LEU A 18 -4.18 -7.83 -14.80
CA LEU A 18 -3.98 -6.48 -15.31
C LEU A 18 -3.86 -5.46 -14.16
N THR A 19 -4.74 -5.53 -13.17
CA THR A 19 -4.70 -4.69 -11.97
C THR A 19 -3.35 -4.84 -11.26
N LYS A 20 -2.90 -6.08 -11.00
CA LYS A 20 -1.60 -6.35 -10.36
C LYS A 20 -0.45 -5.74 -11.16
N LEU A 21 -0.41 -5.92 -12.49
CA LEU A 21 0.62 -5.36 -13.36
C LEU A 21 0.68 -3.83 -13.25
N TYR A 22 -0.46 -3.15 -13.36
CA TYR A 22 -0.51 -1.68 -13.28
C TYR A 22 -0.18 -1.17 -11.88
N THR A 23 -0.72 -1.78 -10.83
CA THR A 23 -0.42 -1.41 -9.44
C THR A 23 1.08 -1.54 -9.16
N ASP A 24 1.71 -2.64 -9.62
CA ASP A 24 3.11 -2.83 -9.37
C ASP A 24 3.98 -1.82 -10.12
N GLY A 25 3.69 -1.60 -11.41
CA GLY A 25 4.44 -0.67 -12.26
C GLY A 25 4.27 0.81 -11.91
N LEU A 26 3.10 1.23 -11.42
CA LEU A 26 2.81 2.63 -11.10
C LEU A 26 3.09 3.00 -9.64
N LEU A 27 2.96 2.06 -8.70
CA LEU A 27 2.97 2.37 -7.27
C LEU A 27 3.94 1.46 -6.49
N THR A 28 3.73 0.14 -6.51
CA THR A 28 4.37 -0.77 -5.55
C THR A 28 5.89 -0.79 -5.68
N GLN A 29 6.43 -0.73 -6.90
CA GLN A 29 7.89 -0.73 -7.08
C GLN A 29 8.55 0.52 -6.50
N GLY A 30 7.99 1.70 -6.79
CA GLY A 30 8.50 2.96 -6.24
C GLY A 30 8.44 2.99 -4.71
N ILE A 31 7.35 2.48 -4.12
CA ILE A 31 7.21 2.35 -2.66
C ILE A 31 8.26 1.39 -2.08
N SER A 32 8.40 0.20 -2.67
CA SER A 32 9.34 -0.83 -2.18
C SER A 32 10.79 -0.36 -2.26
N ASP A 33 11.17 0.32 -3.35
CA ASP A 33 12.48 0.95 -3.47
C ASP A 33 12.70 2.07 -2.46
N SER A 34 11.67 2.88 -2.20
CA SER A 34 11.74 3.95 -1.19
C SER A 34 11.98 3.37 0.21
N VAL A 35 11.28 2.30 0.57
CA VAL A 35 11.47 1.57 1.83
C VAL A 35 12.89 1.01 1.93
N ARG A 36 13.39 0.31 0.89
CA ARG A 36 14.75 -0.25 0.86
C ARG A 36 15.85 0.81 1.00
N ARG A 37 15.62 2.01 0.47
CA ARG A 37 16.64 3.09 0.37
C ARG A 37 16.60 4.05 1.55
N HIS A 38 15.51 4.07 2.31
CA HIS A 38 15.38 4.96 3.45
C HIS A 38 16.39 4.59 4.55
N SER A 39 17.12 5.58 5.07
CA SER A 39 18.22 5.37 6.03
C SER A 39 17.79 5.47 7.49
N GLY A 40 16.54 5.87 7.76
CA GLY A 40 15.96 6.00 9.09
C GLY A 40 14.95 4.90 9.43
N PRO A 41 14.20 5.08 10.53
CA PRO A 41 13.05 4.23 10.84
C PRO A 41 12.00 4.29 9.74
N VAL A 42 11.56 3.12 9.25
CA VAL A 42 10.52 3.00 8.22
C VAL A 42 9.33 2.23 8.77
N PHE A 43 8.16 2.74 8.45
CA PHE A 43 6.88 2.20 8.85
C PHE A 43 6.05 1.95 7.57
N GLN A 44 6.06 0.72 7.05
CA GLN A 44 5.26 0.31 5.89
C GLN A 44 3.93 -0.32 6.32
N TYR A 45 2.83 0.05 5.65
CA TYR A 45 1.55 -0.65 5.76
C TYR A 45 1.01 -1.05 4.38
N HIS A 46 0.17 -2.07 4.35
CA HIS A 46 -0.60 -2.50 3.18
C HIS A 46 -2.08 -2.40 3.52
N PHE A 47 -2.77 -1.47 2.87
CA PHE A 47 -4.19 -1.25 3.06
C PHE A 47 -5.00 -2.16 2.14
N ALA A 48 -5.70 -3.12 2.74
CA ALA A 48 -6.50 -4.15 2.10
C ALA A 48 -7.90 -4.26 2.74
N TYR A 49 -8.33 -3.22 3.45
CA TYR A 49 -9.66 -3.13 4.02
C TYR A 49 -10.65 -2.71 2.93
N ASN A 50 -11.52 -3.64 2.52
CA ASN A 50 -12.50 -3.45 1.46
C ASN A 50 -13.87 -3.91 1.97
N ARG A 51 -14.77 -2.97 2.25
CA ARG A 51 -16.04 -3.28 2.89
C ARG A 51 -17.22 -2.57 2.23
N SER A 52 -17.69 -1.48 2.81
CA SER A 52 -19.00 -0.92 2.44
C SER A 52 -18.94 0.03 1.25
N PHE A 53 -17.77 0.59 0.93
CA PHE A 53 -17.60 1.59 -0.11
C PHE A 53 -16.17 1.58 -0.68
N SER A 54 -16.04 1.96 -1.95
CA SER A 54 -14.78 2.24 -2.63
C SER A 54 -15.00 3.43 -3.56
N LEU A 55 -14.05 4.36 -3.59
CA LEU A 55 -14.04 5.51 -4.48
C LEU A 55 -14.02 5.08 -5.95
N CYS A 56 -13.45 3.92 -6.27
CA CYS A 56 -13.48 3.43 -7.64
C CYS A 56 -14.86 3.00 -8.11
N SER A 57 -15.71 2.52 -7.21
CA SER A 57 -17.11 2.27 -7.55
C SER A 57 -17.84 3.58 -7.85
N GLU A 58 -17.57 4.64 -7.09
CA GLU A 58 -18.16 5.97 -7.28
C GLU A 58 -17.70 6.65 -8.58
N TYR A 59 -16.38 6.69 -8.83
CA TYR A 59 -15.83 7.46 -9.95
C TYR A 59 -16.01 6.82 -11.32
N PHE A 60 -16.14 5.49 -11.39
CA PHE A 60 -16.07 4.77 -12.66
C PHE A 60 -17.33 3.96 -12.99
N ASP A 61 -18.42 4.11 -12.20
CA ASP A 61 -19.67 3.34 -12.32
C ASP A 61 -19.37 1.85 -12.58
N ASN A 62 -18.43 1.34 -11.79
CA ASN A 62 -17.78 0.08 -12.10
C ASN A 62 -18.60 -1.06 -11.49
N PRO A 63 -19.22 -1.95 -12.29
CA PRO A 63 -19.95 -3.10 -11.77
C PRO A 63 -19.01 -4.15 -11.15
N TRP A 64 -17.71 -4.02 -11.40
CA TRP A 64 -16.66 -4.86 -10.84
C TRP A 64 -16.15 -4.17 -9.58
N HIS A 65 -16.34 -4.78 -8.41
CA HIS A 65 -15.70 -4.37 -7.15
C HIS A 65 -14.33 -5.07 -7.05
N PRO A 66 -13.22 -4.48 -7.54
CA PRO A 66 -11.98 -5.22 -7.75
C PRO A 66 -11.15 -5.36 -6.47
N GLY A 67 -11.59 -4.75 -5.36
CA GLY A 67 -10.83 -4.62 -4.13
C GLY A 67 -10.72 -3.16 -3.70
N VAL A 68 -9.73 -2.91 -2.85
CA VAL A 68 -9.28 -1.56 -2.49
C VAL A 68 -8.64 -0.91 -3.70
N CYS A 69 -8.95 0.34 -3.95
CA CYS A 69 -8.32 1.11 -5.01
C CYS A 69 -7.61 2.37 -4.49
N HIS A 70 -7.00 3.11 -5.41
CA HIS A 70 -6.28 4.33 -5.09
C HIS A 70 -7.21 5.36 -4.43
N TYR A 71 -6.72 6.01 -3.37
CA TYR A 71 -7.43 6.95 -2.50
C TYR A 71 -8.45 6.36 -1.50
N ASP A 72 -8.75 5.06 -1.56
CA ASP A 72 -9.76 4.47 -0.67
C ASP A 72 -9.40 4.64 0.81
N GLU A 73 -8.12 4.62 1.19
CA GLU A 73 -7.71 4.82 2.56
C GLU A 73 -8.00 6.25 3.07
N LEU A 74 -8.09 7.24 2.18
CA LEU A 74 -8.31 8.63 2.57
C LEU A 74 -9.69 8.87 3.18
N MET A 75 -10.71 8.09 2.79
CA MET A 75 -12.05 8.23 3.38
C MET A 75 -12.09 7.86 4.87
N TYR A 76 -11.10 7.10 5.34
CA TYR A 76 -10.93 6.72 6.74
C TYR A 76 -10.07 7.72 7.53
N LEU A 77 -9.38 8.65 6.84
CA LEU A 77 -8.54 9.69 7.45
C LEU A 77 -9.19 11.07 7.42
N PHE A 78 -9.94 11.38 6.37
CA PHE A 78 -10.47 12.71 6.10
C PHE A 78 -11.93 12.62 5.66
N PRO A 79 -12.75 13.63 5.97
CA PRO A 79 -14.08 13.74 5.37
C PRO A 79 -13.93 14.03 3.87
N VAL A 80 -14.28 13.05 3.03
CA VAL A 80 -14.31 13.21 1.57
C VAL A 80 -15.72 13.59 1.14
N GLU A 81 -16.10 14.83 1.45
CA GLU A 81 -17.45 15.34 1.19
C GLU A 81 -17.84 15.18 -0.28
N ASN A 82 -19.11 14.83 -0.52
CA ASN A 82 -19.70 14.59 -1.85
C ASN A 82 -19.16 13.39 -2.63
N HIS A 83 -18.13 12.69 -2.15
CA HIS A 83 -17.56 11.53 -2.84
C HIS A 83 -17.53 10.26 -1.99
N ALA A 84 -17.70 10.34 -0.66
CA ALA A 84 -17.79 9.17 0.21
C ALA A 84 -18.99 9.29 1.17
N PRO A 85 -19.62 8.15 1.54
CA PRO A 85 -20.66 8.15 2.55
C PRO A 85 -20.11 8.60 3.90
N LYS A 86 -20.97 9.23 4.72
CA LYS A 86 -20.61 9.53 6.11
C LYS A 86 -20.51 8.22 6.90
N LEU A 87 -19.42 8.06 7.64
CA LEU A 87 -19.24 6.92 8.53
C LEU A 87 -20.29 6.95 9.64
N VAL A 88 -20.90 5.79 9.92
CA VAL A 88 -21.93 5.66 10.96
C VAL A 88 -21.24 5.29 12.28
N PRO A 89 -21.50 6.00 13.38
CA PRO A 89 -20.91 5.67 14.68
C PRO A 89 -21.08 4.18 15.03
N ASP A 90 -20.02 3.61 15.59
CA ASP A 90 -19.90 2.21 16.02
C ASP A 90 -19.98 1.14 14.91
N ASP A 91 -20.12 1.53 13.64
CA ASP A 91 -19.99 0.58 12.53
C ASP A 91 -18.50 0.18 12.30
N PRO A 92 -18.24 -0.93 11.60
CA PRO A 92 -16.87 -1.36 11.36
C PRO A 92 -16.01 -0.37 10.55
N ASP A 93 -16.60 0.44 9.67
CA ASP A 93 -15.87 1.44 8.87
C ASP A 93 -15.46 2.64 9.73
N TYR A 94 -16.33 3.05 10.65
CA TYR A 94 -16.07 4.04 11.69
C TYR A 94 -14.98 3.57 12.65
N ILE A 95 -15.05 2.33 13.12
CA ILE A 95 -14.02 1.73 13.97
C ILE A 95 -12.67 1.67 13.22
N MET A 96 -12.67 1.32 11.94
CA MET A 96 -11.48 1.34 11.10
C MET A 96 -10.91 2.77 10.98
N SER A 97 -11.76 3.76 10.75
CA SER A 97 -11.36 5.17 10.69
C SER A 97 -10.74 5.65 12.00
N LEU A 98 -11.33 5.34 13.16
CA LEU A 98 -10.75 5.70 14.46
C LEU A 98 -9.34 5.11 14.63
N LYS A 99 -9.16 3.83 14.29
CA LYS A 99 -7.85 3.17 14.40
C LYS A 99 -6.83 3.73 13.41
N LEU A 100 -7.23 4.03 12.19
CA LEU A 100 -6.32 4.60 11.18
C LEU A 100 -5.91 6.03 11.57
N ILE A 101 -6.83 6.85 12.06
CA ILE A 101 -6.54 8.19 12.61
C ILE A 101 -5.60 8.09 13.81
N GLU A 102 -5.83 7.16 14.72
CA GLU A 102 -4.96 6.92 15.86
C GLU A 102 -3.53 6.57 15.41
N LEU A 103 -3.39 5.63 14.48
CA LEU A 103 -2.10 5.22 13.91
C LEU A 103 -1.31 6.42 13.35
N TRP A 104 -1.95 7.23 12.51
CA TRP A 104 -1.34 8.39 11.86
C TRP A 104 -1.03 9.51 12.86
N THR A 105 -1.92 9.77 13.82
CA THR A 105 -1.70 10.82 14.82
C THR A 105 -0.64 10.43 15.85
N ASN A 106 -0.53 9.14 16.21
CA ASN A 106 0.54 8.64 17.08
C ASN A 106 1.90 8.74 16.39
N TYR A 107 1.99 8.44 15.09
CA TYR A 107 3.21 8.72 14.32
C TYR A 107 3.57 10.21 14.32
N ALA A 108 2.59 11.09 14.10
CA ALA A 108 2.82 12.53 14.11
C ALA A 108 3.34 13.05 15.46
N LYS A 109 2.77 12.56 16.58
CA LYS A 109 3.12 12.95 17.95
C LYS A 109 4.43 12.34 18.43
N ASN A 110 4.61 11.03 18.22
CA ASN A 110 5.61 10.22 18.92
C ASN A 110 6.67 9.62 17.98
N LYS A 111 6.54 9.81 16.66
CA LYS A 111 7.37 9.15 15.61
C LYS A 111 7.23 7.63 15.57
N VAL A 112 6.23 7.08 16.24
CA VAL A 112 5.89 5.66 16.27
C VAL A 112 4.37 5.52 16.02
N PRO A 113 3.94 4.83 14.95
CA PRO A 113 2.54 4.56 14.72
C PRO A 113 2.10 3.38 15.60
N SER A 114 1.41 3.64 16.71
CA SER A 114 0.85 2.60 17.59
C SER A 114 -0.67 2.70 17.63
N LEU A 115 -1.35 1.57 17.85
CA LEU A 115 -2.81 1.52 18.10
C LEU A 115 -3.16 1.38 19.58
N ASP A 116 -2.17 1.11 20.44
CA ASP A 116 -2.35 1.00 21.88
C ASP A 116 -1.33 1.90 22.61
N ILE A 117 -1.70 2.33 23.82
CA ILE A 117 -0.86 3.15 24.72
C ILE A 117 0.44 2.42 25.08
N ASP A 118 0.42 1.08 25.07
CA ASP A 118 1.59 0.24 25.41
C ASP A 118 2.62 0.14 24.29
N GLY A 119 2.36 0.73 23.10
CA GLY A 119 3.39 0.96 22.09
C GLY A 119 3.98 -0.29 21.40
N GLU A 120 3.48 -1.49 21.72
CA GLU A 120 4.07 -2.76 21.25
C GLU A 120 3.85 -3.07 19.77
N LEU A 121 2.95 -2.36 19.09
CA LEU A 121 2.59 -2.68 17.70
C LEU A 121 3.63 -2.25 16.66
N TRP A 122 4.61 -1.42 17.01
CA TRP A 122 5.56 -0.95 16.01
C TRP A 122 6.92 -0.54 16.54
N MET A 123 7.72 -1.53 16.95
CA MET A 123 9.15 -1.44 16.71
C MET A 123 9.47 -2.42 15.60
N SER A 124 9.79 -1.90 14.40
CA SER A 124 10.61 -2.67 13.46
C SER A 124 11.84 -3.05 14.27
N LYS A 125 11.88 -4.28 14.74
CA LYS A 125 12.97 -4.80 15.55
C LYS A 125 14.23 -4.57 14.73
N GLU A 126 15.04 -3.59 15.15
CA GLU A 126 16.39 -3.31 14.68
C GLU A 126 16.73 -3.84 13.27
N GLY A 127 16.09 -3.29 12.22
CA GLY A 127 16.58 -3.44 10.85
C GLY A 127 15.89 -4.42 9.90
N SER A 128 14.71 -4.97 10.20
CA SER A 128 13.91 -5.66 9.16
C SER A 128 13.18 -4.65 8.26
N SER A 129 13.71 -4.38 7.07
CA SER A 129 13.02 -3.58 6.03
C SER A 129 11.88 -4.34 5.34
N THR A 130 11.57 -5.55 5.79
CA THR A 130 10.60 -6.45 5.15
C THR A 130 9.27 -6.53 5.89
N ASP A 131 9.20 -6.01 7.12
CA ASP A 131 7.98 -6.06 7.93
C ASP A 131 6.99 -4.98 7.48
N TYR A 132 5.71 -5.31 7.45
CA TYR A 132 4.64 -4.36 7.14
C TYR A 132 3.38 -4.64 7.96
N LEU A 133 2.60 -3.59 8.21
CA LEU A 133 1.29 -3.70 8.82
C LEU A 133 0.21 -3.99 7.76
N LEU A 134 -0.38 -5.18 7.77
CA LEU A 134 -1.58 -5.46 6.99
C LEU A 134 -2.80 -4.87 7.70
N ILE A 135 -3.53 -4.00 7.01
CA ILE A 135 -4.80 -3.43 7.45
C ILE A 135 -5.89 -4.06 6.59
N SER A 136 -6.71 -4.95 7.15
CA SER A 136 -7.69 -5.74 6.40
C SER A 136 -9.04 -5.81 7.11
N ASN A 137 -10.04 -6.43 6.48
CA ASN A 137 -11.35 -6.67 7.10
C ASN A 137 -11.29 -7.48 8.41
N ASN A 138 -10.18 -8.21 8.64
CA ASN A 138 -9.93 -8.97 9.86
C ASN A 138 -9.17 -8.16 10.93
N GLY A 139 -8.95 -6.86 10.68
CA GLY A 139 -8.18 -5.98 11.55
C GLY A 139 -6.72 -5.82 11.11
N PHE A 140 -5.87 -5.57 12.10
CA PHE A 140 -4.47 -5.17 11.94
C PHE A 140 -3.55 -6.35 12.27
N SER A 141 -2.61 -6.68 11.39
CA SER A 141 -1.65 -7.76 11.62
C SER A 141 -0.28 -7.43 11.06
N LEU A 142 0.77 -7.67 11.83
CA LEU A 142 2.15 -7.53 11.34
C LEU A 142 2.50 -8.74 10.48
N GLN A 143 3.03 -8.48 9.28
CA GLN A 143 3.44 -9.50 8.33
C GLN A 143 4.81 -9.15 7.75
N GLN A 144 5.37 -10.06 6.96
CA GLN A 144 6.68 -9.91 6.34
C GLN A 144 6.62 -10.13 4.84
N ASN A 145 7.61 -9.58 4.13
CA ASN A 145 7.84 -9.85 2.71
C ASN A 145 6.67 -9.42 1.82
N LEU A 146 6.24 -8.15 1.96
CA LEU A 146 5.15 -7.58 1.17
C LEU A 146 5.38 -7.84 -0.32
N LEU A 147 4.53 -8.69 -0.92
CA LEU A 147 4.50 -8.95 -2.36
C LEU A 147 5.84 -9.43 -2.95
N ALA A 148 6.63 -10.17 -2.16
CA ALA A 148 8.03 -10.49 -2.48
C ALA A 148 8.26 -11.12 -3.86
N GLU A 149 7.41 -12.03 -4.32
CA GLU A 149 7.55 -12.65 -5.65
C GLU A 149 7.44 -11.60 -6.78
N ARG A 150 6.49 -10.67 -6.64
CA ARG A 150 6.28 -9.60 -7.63
C ARG A 150 7.43 -8.60 -7.56
N ASP A 151 7.81 -8.17 -6.37
CA ASP A 151 8.97 -7.30 -6.19
C ASP A 151 10.25 -7.90 -6.77
N GLN A 152 10.52 -9.19 -6.52
CA GLN A 152 11.66 -9.89 -7.11
C GLN A 152 11.59 -9.91 -8.63
N PHE A 153 10.42 -10.20 -9.22
CA PHE A 153 10.24 -10.17 -10.67
C PHE A 153 10.59 -8.79 -11.25
N TRP A 154 10.05 -7.70 -10.69
CA TRP A 154 10.34 -6.35 -11.16
C TRP A 154 11.82 -5.97 -11.01
N GLN A 155 12.48 -6.43 -9.95
CA GLN A 155 13.93 -6.28 -9.79
C GLN A 155 14.74 -6.98 -10.89
N THR A 156 14.18 -7.92 -11.65
CA THR A 156 14.88 -8.53 -12.81
C THR A 156 14.74 -7.71 -14.10
N LEU A 157 13.77 -6.80 -14.17
CA LEU A 157 13.46 -6.08 -15.41
C LEU A 157 14.51 -4.99 -15.72
N PRO A 158 14.88 -4.82 -17.00
CA PRO A 158 15.79 -3.77 -17.44
C PRO A 158 15.02 -2.49 -17.82
N TYR A 159 14.44 -1.78 -16.84
CA TYR A 159 13.75 -0.50 -17.08
C TYR A 159 14.60 0.71 -16.70
N ARG A 160 14.40 1.83 -17.39
CA ARG A 160 15.25 3.04 -17.33
C ARG A 160 15.28 3.70 -15.96
N GLU A 161 14.15 3.71 -15.26
CA GLU A 161 14.03 4.33 -13.93
C GLU A 161 14.54 3.42 -12.81
N LYS A 162 15.04 2.21 -13.13
CA LYS A 162 15.56 1.29 -12.13
C LYS A 162 16.72 1.97 -11.40
N PRO A 163 16.56 2.26 -10.11
CA PRO A 163 17.54 3.08 -9.45
C PRO A 163 18.82 2.25 -9.21
N PRO A 164 20.01 2.86 -9.31
CA PRO A 164 21.28 2.11 -9.36
C PRO A 164 21.43 1.24 -8.12
N VAL A 165 21.96 0.03 -8.30
CA VAL A 165 22.33 -0.88 -7.23
C VAL A 165 23.40 -0.19 -6.38
N ARG A 166 23.29 -0.23 -5.05
CA ARG A 166 24.33 0.34 -4.16
C ARG A 166 25.70 -0.20 -4.57
N GLY A 167 26.52 0.67 -5.17
CA GLY A 167 27.84 0.31 -5.71
C GLY A 167 28.19 1.04 -7.01
N GLU A 168 27.20 1.42 -7.81
CA GLU A 168 27.39 2.30 -8.96
C GLU A 168 26.93 3.71 -8.60
N GLY A 169 27.79 4.70 -8.85
CA GLY A 169 27.68 6.06 -8.35
C GLY A 169 26.29 6.66 -8.54
N ARG A 170 25.82 7.38 -7.50
CA ARG A 170 24.66 8.27 -7.64
C ARG A 170 24.96 9.24 -8.78
N ILE A 171 24.16 9.23 -9.84
CA ILE A 171 24.11 10.38 -10.76
C ILE A 171 23.57 11.55 -9.93
N PRO A 172 24.32 12.65 -9.77
CA PRO A 172 23.85 13.81 -9.03
C PRO A 172 22.54 14.33 -9.63
N PHE A 173 21.64 14.82 -8.78
CA PHE A 173 20.37 15.41 -9.23
C PHE A 173 20.56 16.60 -10.19
N ASP A 174 21.73 17.23 -10.12
CA ASP A 174 22.12 18.36 -10.98
C ASP A 174 22.52 17.93 -12.43
N GLU A 175 22.52 16.62 -12.72
CA GLU A 175 22.81 16.06 -14.05
C GLU A 175 21.56 15.50 -14.77
N LEU A 176 20.35 15.81 -14.26
CA LEU A 176 19.06 15.50 -14.90
C LEU A 176 18.48 16.69 -15.68
#